data_AF-A0A167NH36-F1
#
_entry.id   AF-A0A167NH36-F1
#
_cell.length_a   1.000
_cell.length_b   1.000
_cell.length_c   1.000
_cell.angle_alpha   90.00
_cell.angle_beta   90.00
_cell.angle_gamma   90.00
#
_symmetry.space_group_name_H-M   'P 1'
#
loop_
_entity.id
_entity.type
_entity.pdbx_description
1 polymer ?
#
loop_
_entity_poly.entity_id
_entity_poly.type
_entity_poly.pdbx_seq_one_letter_code
_entity_poly.pdbx_strand_id
1 'polypeptide(L)' 'MRKTFGYHSYKQGVDIKTLRRLLNHSSVKETLEYIGITEDRVKDVHIGFEITI' A
#
# COMPACT_ATOMS: atom_id res chain seq x y z
N MET A 1 12.33 1.91 -7.20
CA MET A 1 12.17 0.72 -8.07
C MET A 1 11.33 -0.37 -7.40
N ARG A 2 11.84 -1.13 -6.39
CA ARG A 2 11.04 -2.19 -5.72
C ARG A 2 9.77 -1.69 -5.01
N LYS A 3 9.87 -0.61 -4.22
CA LYS A 3 8.72 0.05 -3.58
C LYS A 3 7.65 0.48 -4.61
N THR A 4 8.09 1.20 -5.64
CA THR A 4 7.23 1.68 -6.75
C THR A 4 6.55 0.53 -7.50
N PHE A 5 7.31 -0.52 -7.85
CA PHE A 5 6.77 -1.72 -8.48
C PHE A 5 5.72 -2.41 -7.61
N GLY A 6 6.01 -2.59 -6.31
CA GLY A 6 5.08 -3.19 -5.36
C GLY A 6 3.79 -2.37 -5.21
N TYR A 7 3.90 -1.03 -5.15
CA TYR A 7 2.76 -0.13 -5.11
C TYR A 7 1.87 -0.28 -6.36
N HIS A 8 2.44 -0.19 -7.56
CA HIS A 8 1.65 -0.30 -8.79
C HIS A 8 1.05 -1.69 -8.98
N SER A 9 1.81 -2.74 -8.67
CA SER A 9 1.30 -4.12 -8.73
C SER A 9 0.11 -4.31 -7.78
N TYR A 10 0.19 -3.77 -6.56
CA TYR A 10 -0.93 -3.79 -5.63
C TYR A 10 -2.14 -3.02 -6.16
N LYS A 11 -1.94 -1.82 -6.72
CA LYS A 11 -3.02 -1.03 -7.35
C LYS A 11 -3.61 -1.68 -8.61
N GLN A 12 -2.86 -2.56 -9.28
CA GLN A 12 -3.32 -3.37 -10.42
C GLN A 12 -4.04 -4.67 -9.99
N GLY A 13 -4.21 -4.90 -8.68
CA GLY A 13 -4.97 -6.03 -8.15
C GLY A 13 -4.15 -7.28 -7.84
N VAL A 14 -2.81 -7.19 -7.84
CA VAL A 14 -1.98 -8.33 -7.41
C VAL A 14 -2.16 -8.58 -5.92
N ASP A 15 -2.38 -9.84 -5.56
CA ASP A 15 -2.58 -10.26 -4.16
C ASP A 15 -1.39 -9.87 -3.26
N ILE A 16 -1.69 -9.33 -2.09
CA ILE A 16 -0.69 -8.81 -1.16
C ILE A 16 0.19 -9.91 -0.55
N LYS A 17 -0.28 -11.16 -0.44
CA LYS A 17 0.55 -12.28 0.06
C LYS A 17 1.57 -12.69 -0.99
N THR A 18 1.20 -12.63 -2.27
CA THR A 18 2.12 -12.81 -3.41
C THR A 18 3.20 -11.73 -3.39
N LEU A 19 2.82 -10.46 -3.26
CA LEU A 19 3.78 -9.35 -3.15
C LEU A 19 4.69 -9.49 -1.92
N ARG A 20 4.15 -9.91 -0.76
CA ARG A 20 4.94 -10.16 0.44
C ARG A 20 6.03 -11.19 0.18
N ARG A 21 5.69 -12.32 -0.46
CA ARG A 21 6.67 -13.38 -0.77
C ARG A 21 7.70 -12.91 -1.82
N LEU A 22 7.26 -12.17 -2.83
CA LEU A 22 8.14 -11.60 -3.86
C LEU A 22 9.12 -10.56 -3.30
N LEU A 23 8.69 -9.77 -2.33
CA LEU A 23 9.50 -8.77 -1.64
C LEU A 23 10.26 -9.34 -0.44
N ASN A 24 10.09 -10.62 -0.13
CA ASN A 24 10.72 -11.33 0.98
C ASN A 24 10.46 -10.69 2.36
N HIS A 25 9.24 -10.21 2.58
CA HIS A 25 8.83 -9.63 3.85
C HIS A 25 8.23 -10.66 4.80
N SER A 26 8.41 -10.42 6.09
CA SER A 26 7.95 -11.30 7.16
C SER A 26 6.44 -11.19 7.37
N SER A 27 5.84 -10.03 7.07
CA SER A 27 4.41 -9.80 7.26
C SER A 27 3.75 -9.00 6.12
N VAL A 28 2.42 -9.11 6.04
CA VAL A 28 1.62 -8.29 5.12
C VAL A 28 1.67 -6.81 5.53
N LYS A 29 1.68 -6.54 6.83
CA LYS A 29 1.79 -5.18 7.38
C LYS A 29 3.05 -4.49 6.88
N GLU A 30 4.20 -5.14 7.06
CA GLU A 30 5.50 -4.67 6.57
C GLU A 30 5.47 -4.39 5.06
N THR A 31 4.78 -5.24 4.29
CA THR A 31 4.62 -5.03 2.85
C THR A 31 3.82 -3.77 2.54
N LEU A 32 2.67 -3.56 3.20
CA LEU A 32 1.81 -2.39 3.00
C LEU A 32 2.51 -1.08 3.40
N GLU A 33 3.25 -1.09 4.51
CA GLU A 33 4.07 0.04 4.96
C GLU A 33 5.21 0.31 3.97
N TYR A 34 5.92 -0.74 3.54
CA TYR A 34 7.00 -0.63 2.57
C TYR A 34 6.52 -0.03 1.25
N ILE A 35 5.37 -0.46 0.71
CA ILE A 35 4.83 0.08 -0.55
C ILE A 35 4.08 1.42 -0.39
N GLY A 36 3.89 1.92 0.84
CA GLY A 36 3.27 3.22 1.10
C GLY A 36 1.74 3.26 1.03
N ILE A 37 1.06 2.11 1.14
CA ILE A 37 -0.42 2.06 1.10
C ILE A 37 -1.04 2.57 2.41
N THR A 38 -0.36 2.44 3.54
CA THR A 38 -0.80 3.01 4.82
C THR A 38 -0.85 4.54 4.76
N GLU A 39 0.11 5.17 4.09
CA GLU A 39 0.15 6.63 3.88
C GLU A 39 -1.01 7.11 2.98
N ASP A 40 -1.34 6.34 1.93
CA ASP A 40 -2.44 6.61 0.99
C ASP A 40 -3.80 6.60 1.70
N ARG A 41 -4.05 5.61 2.58
CA ARG A 41 -5.29 5.51 3.37
C ARG A 41 -5.48 6.67 4.33
N VAL A 42 -4.39 7.15 4.95
CA VAL A 42 -4.47 8.29 5.87
C VAL A 42 -4.83 9.56 5.09
N LYS A 43 -4.24 9.77 3.91
CA LYS A 43 -4.57 10.91 3.04
C LYS A 43 -6.03 10.89 2.57
N ASP A 44 -6.54 9.73 2.15
CA ASP A 44 -7.92 9.56 1.73
C ASP A 44 -8.93 9.96 2.83
N VAL A 45 -8.67 9.55 4.08
CA VAL A 45 -9.48 9.95 5.22
C VAL A 45 -9.44 11.47 5.46
N HIS A 46 -8.27 12.10 5.38
CA HIS A 46 -8.16 13.56 5.58
C HIS A 46 -8.91 14.34 4.50
N ILE A 47 -8.81 13.92 3.23
CA ILE A 47 -9.54 14.55 2.12
C ILE A 47 -11.07 14.43 2.33
N GLY A 48 -11.56 13.27 2.80
CA GLY A 48 -12.98 13.10 3.10
C GLY A 48 -13.50 14.01 4.23
N PHE A 49 -12.65 14.32 5.22
CA PHE A 49 -12.98 15.25 6.31
C PHE A 49 -13.03 16.72 5.85
N GLU A 50 -12.14 17.15 4.96
CA GLU A 50 -12.16 18.53 4.43
C GLU A 50 -13.34 18.83 3.50
N ILE A 51 -13.95 17.80 2.90
CA ILE A 51 -15.08 17.96 1.96
C ILE A 51 -16.44 18.04 2.69
N THR A 52 -16.48 17.75 4.00
CA THR A 52 -17.75 17.60 4.77
C THR A 52 -18.03 18.76 5.75
N ILE A 53 -17.27 19.86 5.72
CA ILE A 53 -17.44 20.99 6.65
C ILE A 53 -17.69 22.29 5.88
#